data_AF-A0A318J519-F1
#
_entry.id   AF-A0A318J519-F1
#
_cell.length_a   1.000
_cell.length_b   1.000
_cell.length_c   1.000
_cell.angle_alpha   90.00
_cell.angle_beta   90.00
_cell.angle_gamma   90.00
#
_symmetry.space_group_name_H-M   'P 1'
#
loop_
_entity.id
_entity.type
_entity.pdbx_description
1 polymer ?
#
loop_
_entity_poly.entity_id
_entity_poly.type
_entity_poly.pdbx_seq_one_letter_code
_entity_poly.pdbx_strand_id
1 'polypeptide(L)'
;MLLLSLPSRHPYLIVIWAVITFMCGAEHAGFVIYLLAAPSLVYAVTRCLFNLRSAKVRNKYAFLTAVILLSSAIVAGVHTWRHHQARDYADTIVAALEKHQQQYGKLPVSLDEIPALASDGRRPHMLAYLNGKDGPYLMYAATFVPFEAWHYDFKERLWVYDYD
;
A
#
# COMPACT_ATOMS: atom_id res chain seq x y z
N MET A 1 0.54 -16.73 -33.18
CA MET A 1 1.77 -16.16 -33.77
C MET A 1 1.93 -14.63 -33.55
N LEU A 2 0.89 -13.88 -33.15
CA LEU A 2 1.00 -12.43 -32.88
C LEU A 2 1.75 -12.06 -31.58
N LEU A 3 1.58 -12.85 -30.50
CA LEU A 3 2.14 -12.55 -29.16
C LEU A 3 3.68 -12.54 -29.12
N LEU A 4 4.35 -13.38 -29.92
CA LEU A 4 5.81 -13.48 -29.93
C LEU A 4 6.50 -12.31 -30.67
N SER A 5 5.76 -11.52 -31.46
CA SER A 5 6.28 -10.36 -32.20
C SER A 5 6.09 -9.02 -31.49
N LEU A 6 5.32 -9.00 -30.40
CA LEU A 6 5.08 -7.83 -29.57
C LEU A 6 6.36 -7.25 -28.93
N PRO A 7 7.32 -8.06 -28.42
CA PRO A 7 8.55 -7.54 -27.83
C PRO A 7 9.38 -6.67 -28.77
N SER A 8 9.48 -7.09 -30.02
CA SER A 8 10.30 -6.44 -31.05
C SER A 8 9.61 -5.22 -31.68
N ARG A 9 8.28 -5.12 -31.58
CA ARG A 9 7.51 -3.99 -32.11
C ARG A 9 7.19 -2.93 -31.05
N HIS A 10 7.00 -3.35 -29.80
CA HIS A 10 6.53 -2.48 -28.71
C HIS A 10 7.26 -2.81 -27.39
N PRO A 11 8.59 -2.61 -27.31
CA PRO A 11 9.39 -2.96 -26.13
C PRO A 11 8.91 -2.22 -24.86
N TYR A 12 8.35 -1.02 -25.02
CA TYR A 12 7.78 -0.24 -23.92
C TYR A 12 6.58 -0.91 -23.24
N LEU A 13 5.79 -1.72 -23.95
CA LEU A 13 4.67 -2.44 -23.33
C LEU A 13 5.18 -3.52 -22.36
N ILE A 14 6.28 -4.20 -22.71
CA ILE A 14 6.90 -5.19 -21.83
C ILE A 14 7.45 -4.52 -20.58
N VAL A 15 8.12 -3.38 -20.74
CA VAL A 15 8.62 -2.60 -19.59
C VAL A 15 7.46 -2.16 -18.69
N ILE A 16 6.38 -1.63 -19.26
CA ILE A 16 5.19 -1.24 -18.50
C ILE A 16 4.61 -2.44 -17.73
N TRP A 17 4.45 -3.59 -18.38
CA TRP A 17 3.96 -4.81 -17.74
C TRP A 17 4.89 -5.28 -16.61
N ALA A 18 6.20 -5.32 -16.85
CA ALA A 18 7.18 -5.70 -15.83
C ALA A 18 7.12 -4.76 -14.62
N VAL A 19 6.99 -3.46 -14.85
CA VAL A 19 6.83 -2.45 -13.78
C VAL A 19 5.52 -2.67 -13.02
N ILE A 20 4.39 -2.91 -13.70
CA ILE A 20 3.12 -3.21 -13.02
C ILE A 20 3.24 -4.48 -12.19
N THR A 21 3.76 -5.56 -12.76
CA THR A 21 3.92 -6.83 -12.05
C THR A 21 4.82 -6.66 -10.84
N PHE A 22 5.93 -5.92 -10.97
CA PHE A 22 6.82 -5.62 -9.86
C PHE A 22 6.12 -4.77 -8.77
N MET A 23 5.41 -3.71 -9.16
CA MET A 23 4.67 -2.84 -8.23
C MET A 23 3.51 -3.56 -7.54
N CYS A 24 2.82 -4.45 -8.23
CA CYS A 24 1.82 -5.33 -7.63
C CYS A 24 2.48 -6.41 -6.75
N GLY A 25 3.72 -6.82 -7.02
CA GLY A 25 4.42 -7.82 -6.21
C GLY A 25 4.96 -7.26 -4.89
N ALA A 26 5.46 -6.02 -4.90
CA ALA A 26 6.03 -5.38 -3.72
C ALA A 26 4.93 -4.85 -2.79
N GLU A 27 4.82 -5.41 -1.58
CA GLU A 27 3.72 -5.14 -0.64
C GLU A 27 3.64 -3.68 -0.17
N HIS A 28 4.79 -3.05 0.09
CA HIS A 28 4.87 -1.70 0.69
C HIS A 28 5.25 -0.60 -0.30
N ALA A 29 5.17 -0.88 -1.61
CA ALA A 29 5.63 0.04 -2.65
C ALA A 29 4.48 0.82 -3.32
N GLY A 30 3.30 0.88 -2.69
CA GLY A 30 2.11 1.52 -3.27
C GLY A 30 2.35 2.99 -3.57
N PHE A 31 3.02 3.72 -2.68
CA PHE A 31 3.34 5.15 -2.87
C PHE A 31 4.21 5.44 -4.12
N VAL A 32 5.01 4.47 -4.57
CA VAL A 32 5.89 4.63 -5.76
C VAL A 32 5.07 4.88 -7.02
N ILE A 33 3.80 4.44 -7.03
CA ILE A 33 2.88 4.73 -8.13
C ILE A 33 2.75 6.23 -8.38
N TYR A 34 2.69 7.04 -7.33
CA TYR A 34 2.51 8.49 -7.47
C TYR A 34 3.75 9.15 -8.06
N LEU A 35 4.93 8.62 -7.74
CA LEU A 35 6.21 9.10 -8.28
C LEU A 35 6.38 8.79 -9.76
N LEU A 36 5.82 7.67 -10.25
CA LEU A 36 5.95 7.26 -11.64
C LEU A 36 4.77 7.71 -12.51
N ALA A 37 3.55 7.52 -12.04
CA ALA A 37 2.33 7.79 -12.79
C ALA A 37 2.10 9.29 -12.98
N ALA A 38 2.28 10.11 -11.94
CA ALA A 38 2.02 11.54 -12.03
C ALA A 38 2.87 12.26 -13.09
N PRO A 39 4.22 12.17 -13.10
CA PRO A 39 5.02 12.83 -14.13
C PRO A 39 4.78 12.23 -15.51
N SER A 40 4.55 10.92 -15.61
CA SER A 40 4.24 10.25 -16.87
C SER A 40 2.93 10.73 -17.47
N LEU A 41 1.90 10.92 -16.62
CA LEU A 41 0.59 11.42 -17.02
C LEU A 41 0.69 12.88 -17.46
N VAL A 42 1.36 13.75 -16.69
CA VAL A 42 1.61 15.14 -17.06
C VAL A 42 2.28 15.20 -18.42
N TYR A 43 3.38 14.46 -18.62
CA TYR A 43 4.07 14.41 -19.90
C TYR A 43 3.17 13.94 -21.05
N ALA A 44 2.45 12.82 -20.88
CA ALA A 44 1.60 12.27 -21.92
C ALA A 44 0.45 13.22 -22.32
N VAL A 45 -0.20 13.84 -21.32
CA VAL A 45 -1.27 14.81 -21.53
C VAL A 45 -0.73 16.06 -22.21
N THR A 46 0.37 16.64 -21.72
CA THR A 46 1.01 17.81 -22.32
C THR A 46 1.39 17.56 -23.78
N ARG A 47 1.97 16.39 -24.10
CA ARG A 47 2.30 16.03 -25.49
C ARG A 47 1.06 15.82 -26.35
N CYS A 48 -0.03 15.30 -25.79
CA CYS A 48 -1.30 15.19 -26.49
C CYS A 48 -1.87 16.58 -26.85
N LEU A 49 -1.87 17.51 -25.89
CA LEU A 49 -2.38 18.88 -26.06
C LEU A 49 -1.54 19.73 -27.01
N PHE A 50 -0.22 19.58 -27.03
CA PHE A 50 0.63 20.34 -27.96
C PHE A 50 0.63 19.80 -29.40
N ASN A 51 0.10 18.58 -29.64
CA ASN A 51 0.12 17.93 -30.95
C ASN A 51 -1.28 17.72 -31.55
N LEU A 52 -2.22 18.64 -31.29
CA LEU A 52 -3.62 18.53 -31.74
C LEU A 52 -3.78 18.44 -33.26
N ARG A 53 -2.83 18.99 -34.03
CA ARG A 53 -2.87 19.00 -35.50
C ARG A 53 -2.42 17.70 -36.15
N SER A 54 -1.79 16.78 -35.40
CA SER A 54 -1.32 15.50 -35.93
C SER A 54 -2.09 14.36 -35.28
N ALA A 55 -3.12 13.86 -35.97
CA ALA A 55 -3.97 12.77 -35.47
C ALA A 55 -3.15 11.51 -35.09
N LYS A 56 -2.09 11.20 -35.86
CA LYS A 56 -1.20 10.07 -35.58
C LYS A 56 -0.45 10.23 -34.25
N VAL A 57 0.07 11.44 -33.99
CA VAL A 57 0.79 11.74 -32.74
C VAL A 57 -0.17 11.81 -31.57
N ARG A 58 -1.32 12.46 -31.75
CA ARG A 58 -2.39 12.53 -30.75
C ARG A 58 -2.87 11.15 -30.32
N ASN A 59 -3.19 10.26 -31.28
CA ASN A 59 -3.68 8.91 -30.98
C ASN A 59 -2.62 8.09 -30.22
N LYS A 60 -1.33 8.27 -30.54
CA LYS A 60 -0.24 7.62 -29.80
C LYS A 60 -0.20 8.07 -28.32
N TYR A 61 -0.27 9.37 -28.05
CA TYR A 61 -0.22 9.87 -26.68
C TYR A 61 -1.54 9.63 -25.92
N ALA A 62 -2.69 9.68 -26.59
CA ALA A 62 -3.97 9.28 -26.00
C ALA A 62 -3.96 7.81 -25.57
N PHE A 63 -3.43 6.92 -26.42
CA PHE A 63 -3.22 5.52 -26.05
C PHE A 63 -2.27 5.38 -24.85
N LEU A 64 -1.14 6.12 -24.85
CA LEU A 64 -0.21 6.09 -23.74
C LEU A 64 -0.86 6.55 -22.42
N THR A 65 -1.64 7.63 -22.46
CA THR A 65 -2.41 8.10 -21.30
C THR A 65 -3.38 7.03 -20.80
N ALA A 66 -4.12 6.37 -21.71
CA ALA A 66 -5.04 5.30 -21.33
C ALA A 66 -4.30 4.12 -20.68
N VAL A 67 -3.14 3.74 -21.20
CA VAL A 67 -2.30 2.70 -20.60
C VAL A 67 -1.82 3.12 -19.21
N ILE A 68 -1.27 4.33 -19.05
CA ILE A 68 -0.81 4.83 -17.73
C ILE A 68 -1.96 4.83 -16.72
N LEU A 69 -3.14 5.32 -17.09
CA LEU A 69 -4.31 5.35 -16.22
C LEU A 69 -4.77 3.95 -15.82
N LEU A 70 -4.88 3.03 -16.78
CA LEU A 70 -5.28 1.66 -16.52
C LEU A 70 -4.28 0.93 -15.62
N SER A 71 -2.99 1.03 -15.93
CA SER A 71 -1.91 0.47 -15.12
C SER A 71 -1.92 1.04 -13.71
N SER A 72 -2.15 2.35 -13.58
CA SER A 72 -2.19 3.01 -12.28
C SER A 72 -3.40 2.57 -11.46
N ALA A 73 -4.56 2.42 -12.09
CA ALA A 73 -5.77 1.95 -11.43
C ALA A 73 -5.62 0.50 -10.91
N ILE A 74 -4.98 -0.39 -11.70
CA ILE A 74 -4.71 -1.78 -11.27
C ILE A 74 -3.81 -1.80 -10.04
N VAL A 75 -2.68 -1.10 -10.08
CA VAL A 75 -1.73 -1.06 -8.96
C VAL A 75 -2.39 -0.42 -7.73
N ALA A 76 -3.09 0.70 -7.91
CA ALA A 76 -3.83 1.35 -6.82
C ALA A 76 -4.86 0.40 -6.18
N GLY A 77 -5.65 -0.31 -6.98
CA GLY A 77 -6.63 -1.27 -6.47
C GLY A 77 -6.01 -2.40 -5.64
N VAL A 78 -4.87 -2.97 -6.09
CA VAL A 78 -4.13 -3.98 -5.33
C VAL A 78 -3.61 -3.42 -4.00
N HIS A 79 -3.06 -2.21 -4.02
CA HIS A 79 -2.51 -1.57 -2.83
C HIS A 79 -3.59 -1.08 -1.85
N THR A 80 -4.76 -0.67 -2.34
CA THR A 80 -5.93 -0.38 -1.51
C THR A 80 -6.43 -1.64 -0.82
N TRP A 81 -6.55 -2.75 -1.55
CA TRP A 81 -6.93 -4.03 -0.95
C TRP A 81 -5.94 -4.48 0.13
N ARG A 82 -4.63 -4.36 -0.12
CA ARG A 82 -3.59 -4.65 0.89
C ARG A 82 -3.64 -3.73 2.10
N HIS A 83 -3.88 -2.43 1.88
CA HIS A 83 -4.04 -1.48 2.98
C HIS A 83 -5.21 -1.87 3.87
N HIS A 84 -6.36 -2.23 3.29
CA HIS A 84 -7.48 -2.73 4.06
C HIS A 84 -7.16 -4.02 4.81
N GLN A 85 -6.44 -4.98 4.20
CA GLN A 85 -6.02 -6.18 4.92
C GLN A 85 -5.09 -5.89 6.10
N ALA A 86 -4.11 -5.01 5.93
CA ALA A 86 -3.20 -4.62 6.99
C ALA A 86 -3.96 -3.91 8.13
N ARG A 87 -4.90 -3.03 7.76
CA ARG A 87 -5.77 -2.33 8.69
C ARG A 87 -6.67 -3.28 9.48
N ASP A 88 -7.40 -4.15 8.80
CA ASP A 88 -8.31 -5.13 9.42
C ASP A 88 -7.55 -6.08 10.36
N TYR A 89 -6.32 -6.45 9.99
CA TYR A 89 -5.43 -7.23 10.85
C TYR A 89 -5.06 -6.44 12.11
N ALA A 90 -4.60 -5.20 11.97
CA ALA A 90 -4.26 -4.34 13.11
C ALA A 90 -5.46 -4.12 14.04
N ASP A 91 -6.64 -3.87 13.49
CA ASP A 91 -7.88 -3.68 14.25
C ASP A 91 -8.27 -4.94 15.04
N THR A 92 -8.02 -6.12 14.46
CA THR A 92 -8.20 -7.41 15.15
C THR A 92 -7.24 -7.56 16.34
N ILE A 93 -5.98 -7.12 16.19
CA ILE A 93 -5.00 -7.11 17.29
C ILE A 93 -5.43 -6.14 18.40
N VAL A 94 -5.85 -4.93 18.04
CA VAL A 94 -6.35 -3.92 18.99
C VAL A 94 -7.54 -4.46 19.78
N ALA A 95 -8.53 -5.06 19.12
CA ALA A 95 -9.68 -5.66 19.80
C ALA A 95 -9.28 -6.76 20.79
N ALA A 96 -8.27 -7.58 20.46
CA ALA A 96 -7.73 -8.59 21.36
C ALA A 96 -6.97 -7.99 22.55
N LEU A 97 -6.23 -6.90 22.34
CA LEU A 97 -5.57 -6.14 23.40
C LEU A 97 -6.58 -5.51 24.38
N GLU A 98 -7.64 -4.91 23.86
CA GLU A 98 -8.73 -4.36 24.67
C GLU A 98 -9.42 -5.45 25.50
N LYS A 99 -9.72 -6.60 24.88
CA LYS A 99 -10.31 -7.73 25.59
C LYS A 99 -9.39 -8.25 26.70
N HIS A 100 -8.10 -8.37 26.44
CA HIS A 100 -7.12 -8.75 27.45
C HIS A 100 -7.10 -7.75 28.61
N GLN A 101 -7.11 -6.46 28.31
CA GLN A 101 -7.17 -5.42 29.32
C GLN A 101 -8.44 -5.51 30.17
N GLN A 102 -9.61 -5.73 29.57
CA GLN A 102 -10.87 -5.89 30.29
C GLN A 102 -10.84 -7.11 31.22
N GLN A 103 -10.20 -8.21 30.79
CA GLN A 103 -10.16 -9.44 31.57
C GLN A 103 -9.14 -9.41 32.72
N TYR A 104 -7.96 -8.82 32.50
CA TYR A 104 -6.84 -8.86 33.46
C TYR A 104 -6.54 -7.52 34.12
N GLY A 105 -7.23 -6.44 33.73
CA GLY A 105 -7.03 -5.08 34.25
C GLY A 105 -5.73 -4.40 33.79
N LYS A 106 -4.95 -5.04 32.93
CA LYS A 106 -3.66 -4.54 32.43
C LYS A 106 -3.46 -4.89 30.96
N LEU A 107 -2.71 -4.04 30.26
CA LEU A 107 -2.22 -4.35 28.93
C LEU A 107 -1.09 -5.38 29.02
N PRO A 108 -0.95 -6.27 28.02
CA PRO A 108 0.14 -7.25 28.02
C PRO A 108 1.48 -6.56 27.76
N VAL A 109 2.59 -7.13 28.23
CA VAL A 109 3.94 -6.61 27.92
C VAL A 109 4.35 -6.99 26.50
N SER A 110 3.82 -8.11 25.99
CA SER A 110 4.03 -8.59 24.63
C SER A 110 2.76 -9.20 24.06
N LEU A 111 2.62 -9.21 22.73
CA LEU A 111 1.48 -9.89 22.07
C LEU A 111 1.45 -11.39 22.38
N ASP A 112 2.59 -11.99 22.75
CA ASP A 112 2.69 -13.43 23.03
C ASP A 112 2.03 -13.83 24.37
N GLU A 113 1.73 -12.86 25.25
CA GLU A 113 0.90 -13.11 26.44
C GLU A 113 -0.56 -13.41 26.08
N ILE A 114 -0.99 -13.06 24.86
CA ILE A 114 -2.31 -13.40 24.33
C ILE A 114 -2.14 -14.65 23.45
N PRO A 115 -2.60 -15.85 23.87
CA PRO A 115 -2.32 -17.10 23.14
C PRO A 115 -2.79 -17.09 21.69
N ALA A 116 -3.89 -16.39 21.39
CA ALA A 116 -4.41 -16.24 20.03
C ALA A 116 -3.53 -15.37 19.12
N LEU A 117 -2.65 -14.57 19.71
CA LEU A 117 -1.73 -13.67 19.01
C LEU A 117 -0.27 -14.12 19.12
N ALA A 118 0.05 -15.17 19.88
CA ALA A 118 1.41 -15.65 20.00
C ALA A 118 1.99 -16.06 18.64
N SER A 119 3.24 -15.67 18.36
CA SER A 119 3.90 -15.97 17.09
C SER A 119 5.39 -16.20 17.26
N ASP A 120 5.90 -17.32 16.73
CA ASP A 120 7.32 -17.66 16.74
C ASP A 120 8.13 -16.99 15.59
N GLY A 121 7.47 -16.14 14.79
CA GLY A 121 8.03 -15.60 13.56
C GLY A 121 7.67 -14.15 13.28
N ARG A 122 7.99 -13.69 12.07
CA ARG A 122 7.58 -12.36 11.61
C ARG A 122 6.06 -12.31 11.50
N ARG A 123 5.48 -11.31 12.15
CA ARG A 123 4.05 -11.00 12.06
C ARG A 123 3.73 -10.43 10.66
N PRO A 124 2.51 -10.68 10.13
CA PRO A 124 2.05 -10.07 8.89
C PRO A 124 2.21 -8.56 8.88
N HIS A 125 2.40 -7.99 7.68
CA HIS A 125 2.46 -6.53 7.46
C HIS A 125 3.50 -5.80 8.33
N MET A 126 4.59 -6.49 8.68
CA MET A 126 5.65 -5.97 9.55
C MET A 126 5.12 -5.44 10.90
N LEU A 127 4.01 -6.00 11.38
CA LEU A 127 3.36 -5.54 12.60
C LEU A 127 4.26 -5.71 13.82
N ALA A 128 4.38 -4.64 14.60
CA ALA A 128 5.18 -4.57 15.80
C ALA A 128 4.36 -3.97 16.95
N TYR A 129 4.43 -4.60 18.11
CA TYR A 129 3.91 -4.08 19.37
C TYR A 129 5.08 -3.68 20.25
N LEU A 130 5.15 -2.40 20.62
CA LEU A 130 6.28 -1.80 21.30
C LEU A 130 5.80 -1.05 22.53
N ASN A 131 6.46 -1.25 23.66
CA ASN A 131 6.24 -0.43 24.86
C ASN A 131 7.29 0.69 24.87
N GLY A 132 6.90 1.93 24.57
CA GLY A 132 7.78 3.08 24.77
C GLY A 132 7.45 3.86 26.03
N LYS A 133 8.00 5.08 26.09
CA LYS A 133 7.93 5.94 27.28
C LYS A 133 6.52 6.45 27.55
N ASP A 134 5.76 6.70 26.49
CA ASP A 134 4.41 7.29 26.57
C ASP A 134 3.32 6.22 26.55
N GLY A 135 3.70 4.95 26.33
CA GLY A 135 2.79 3.82 26.36
C GLY A 135 3.09 2.73 25.32
N PRO A 136 2.23 1.71 25.26
CA PRO A 136 2.25 0.75 24.18
C PRO A 136 1.78 1.37 22.86
N TYR A 137 2.48 1.00 21.78
CA TYR A 137 2.13 1.33 20.42
C TYR A 137 2.10 0.06 19.57
N LEU A 138 1.16 0.02 18.64
CA LEU A 138 1.03 -1.01 17.63
C LEU A 138 1.27 -0.36 16.26
N MET A 139 2.38 -0.69 15.62
CA MET A 139 2.74 -0.14 14.31
C MET A 139 2.71 -1.25 13.26
N TYR A 140 2.29 -0.93 12.04
CA TYR A 140 2.31 -1.84 10.91
C TYR A 140 2.67 -1.10 9.62
N ALA A 141 3.23 -1.82 8.66
CA ALA A 141 3.57 -1.25 7.35
C ALA A 141 2.30 -1.06 6.52
N ALA A 142 2.08 0.18 6.07
CA ALA A 142 0.98 0.52 5.16
C ALA A 142 1.49 0.55 3.71
N THR A 143 0.58 0.74 2.75
CA THR A 143 0.93 0.72 1.32
C THR A 143 1.12 2.12 0.72
N PHE A 144 0.38 3.11 1.21
CA PHE A 144 0.43 4.49 0.71
C PHE A 144 1.27 5.42 1.59
N VAL A 145 1.47 5.05 2.84
CA VAL A 145 2.44 5.64 3.77
C VAL A 145 3.36 4.54 4.29
N PRO A 146 4.58 4.85 4.75
CA PRO A 146 5.52 3.83 5.20
C PRO A 146 4.96 2.99 6.35
N PHE A 147 4.35 3.63 7.34
CA PHE A 147 3.80 2.99 8.53
C PHE A 147 2.55 3.72 9.00
N GLU A 148 1.65 2.97 9.63
CA GLU A 148 0.53 3.49 10.40
C GLU A 148 0.61 2.89 11.80
N ALA A 149 0.05 3.59 12.78
CA ALA A 149 0.19 3.18 14.17
C ALA A 149 -1.09 3.40 14.98
N TRP A 150 -1.21 2.61 16.03
CA TRP A 150 -2.11 2.87 17.14
C TRP A 150 -1.28 3.12 18.39
N HIS A 151 -1.67 4.10 19.20
CA HIS A 151 -1.12 4.29 20.54
C HIS A 151 -2.22 4.13 21.58
N TYR A 152 -1.84 3.73 22.78
CA TYR A 152 -2.79 3.64 23.88
C TYR A 152 -2.84 4.95 24.68
N ASP A 153 -4.01 5.57 24.74
CA ASP A 153 -4.26 6.71 25.63
C ASP A 153 -4.64 6.20 27.03
N PHE A 154 -3.76 6.38 28.01
CA PHE A 154 -4.01 5.97 29.39
C PHE A 154 -5.07 6.80 30.12
N LYS A 155 -5.29 8.04 29.69
CA LYS A 155 -6.28 8.94 30.29
C LYS A 155 -7.68 8.51 29.90
N GLU A 156 -7.90 8.32 28.60
CA GLU A 156 -9.19 7.92 28.05
C GLU A 156 -9.36 6.38 28.02
N ARG A 157 -8.29 5.64 28.33
CA ARG A 157 -8.21 4.17 28.41
C ARG A 157 -8.60 3.46 27.12
N LEU A 158 -8.18 4.00 25.98
CA LEU A 158 -8.56 3.51 24.66
C LEU A 158 -7.39 3.57 23.68
N TRP A 159 -7.44 2.73 22.66
CA TRP A 159 -6.50 2.79 21.55
C TRP A 159 -6.92 3.91 20.60
N VAL A 160 -5.98 4.83 20.33
CA VAL A 160 -6.14 5.94 19.40
C VAL A 160 -5.33 5.64 18.15
N TYR A 161 -5.91 5.93 17.00
CA TYR A 161 -5.27 5.69 15.72
C TYR A 161 -4.50 6.93 15.24
N ASP A 162 -3.24 6.74 14.88
CA ASP A 162 -2.34 7.75 14.34
C ASP A 162 -2.06 7.53 12.86
N TYR A 163 -2.21 8.62 12.10
CA TYR A 163 -1.70 8.73 10.74
C TYR A 163 -0.40 9.53 10.79
N ASP A 164 0.74 8.87 10.58
CA ASP A 164 2.05 9.49 10.35
C ASP A 164 2.40 9.56 8.86
#